data_AF-A0A367EAF7-F1
#
_entry.id   AF-A0A367EAF7-F1
#
_cell.length_a   1.000
_cell.length_b   1.000
_cell.length_c   1.000
_cell.angle_alpha   90.00
_cell.angle_beta   90.00
_cell.angle_gamma   90.00
#
_symmetry.space_group_name_H-M   'P 1'
#
loop_
_entity.id
_entity.type
_entity.pdbx_description
1 polymer ?
#
loop_
_entity_poly.entity_id
_entity_poly.type
_entity_poly.pdbx_seq_one_letter_code
_entity_poly.pdbx_strand_id
1 'polypeptide(L)'
;MAFEEWEQAKANAAAAGDDTRMQLAGRPAAGGSGGNGGASDLVVHDDELGKLGNMAYDLRHQLGVDGKHARHASYEAAGSLADDGFDMGTALSEACDSWDTKLKTLGDACGQISNHLDYSRGAHAKDEDRITSQMSSIAKLDEYLKYDK
;
A
#
# COMPACT_ATOMS: atom_id res chain seq x y z
N MET A 1 -35.69 9.33 34.62
CA MET A 1 -34.84 8.13 34.82
C MET A 1 -33.68 8.11 33.83
N ALA A 2 -33.80 7.63 32.58
CA ALA A 2 -32.64 7.56 31.66
C ALA A 2 -32.03 8.92 31.23
N PHE A 3 -32.83 9.98 31.17
CA PHE A 3 -32.35 11.31 30.75
C PHE A 3 -31.61 12.07 31.85
N GLU A 4 -32.00 11.88 33.11
CA GLU A 4 -31.32 12.48 34.28
C GLU A 4 -29.95 11.82 34.51
N GLU A 5 -29.86 10.52 34.31
CA GLU A 5 -28.58 9.78 34.32
C GLU A 5 -27.64 10.26 33.22
N TRP A 6 -28.18 10.62 32.05
CA TRP A 6 -27.40 11.17 30.94
C TRP A 6 -26.89 12.59 31.21
N GLU A 7 -27.70 13.45 31.82
CA GLU A 7 -27.26 14.79 32.25
C GLU A 7 -26.20 14.71 33.35
N GLN A 8 -26.35 13.80 34.33
CA GLN A 8 -25.31 13.54 35.33
C GLN A 8 -24.00 13.03 34.72
N ALA A 9 -24.07 12.13 33.74
CA ALA A 9 -22.89 11.64 33.05
C ALA A 9 -22.11 12.76 32.33
N LYS A 10 -22.82 13.70 31.68
CA LYS A 10 -22.19 14.87 31.04
C LYS A 10 -21.58 15.84 32.05
N ALA A 11 -22.27 16.10 33.16
CA ALA A 11 -21.76 16.98 34.20
C ALA A 11 -20.48 16.40 34.85
N ASN A 12 -20.44 15.08 35.07
CA ASN A 12 -19.25 14.39 35.59
C ASN A 12 -18.08 14.43 34.60
N ALA A 13 -18.34 14.28 33.29
CA ALA A 13 -17.32 14.37 32.26
C ALA A 13 -16.74 15.79 32.11
N ALA A 14 -17.58 16.83 32.30
CA ALA A 14 -17.13 18.22 32.29
C ALA A 14 -16.37 18.61 33.56
N ALA A 15 -16.75 18.04 34.71
CA ALA A 15 -16.09 18.27 36.00
C ALA A 15 -14.74 17.52 36.15
N ALA A 16 -14.57 16.41 35.45
CA ALA A 16 -13.32 15.63 35.38
C ALA A 16 -12.23 16.28 34.49
N GLY A 17 -12.18 17.62 34.48
CA GLY A 17 -11.38 18.45 33.59
C GLY A 17 -9.95 17.96 33.39
N ASP A 18 -9.51 17.97 32.12
CA ASP A 18 -8.19 17.62 31.57
C ASP A 18 -7.62 16.20 31.89
N ASP A 19 -8.11 15.51 32.93
CA ASP A 19 -7.65 14.17 33.36
C ASP A 19 -8.27 13.03 32.54
N THR A 20 -9.36 13.31 31.79
CA THR A 20 -9.97 12.36 30.85
C THR A 20 -9.59 12.65 29.41
N ARG A 21 -8.31 13.00 29.14
CA ARG A 21 -7.81 12.99 27.77
C ARG A 21 -7.78 11.57 27.25
N MET A 22 -8.53 11.34 26.18
CA MET A 22 -8.44 10.14 25.35
C MET A 22 -6.98 9.99 24.87
N GLN A 23 -6.19 9.13 25.55
CA GLN A 23 -4.86 8.78 25.09
C GLN A 23 -5.01 7.73 23.96
N LEU A 24 -5.18 8.21 22.74
CA LEU A 24 -4.80 7.41 21.57
C LEU A 24 -3.33 7.06 21.77
N ALA A 25 -2.95 5.79 21.58
CA ALA A 25 -1.56 5.35 21.65
C ALA A 25 -0.76 5.98 20.49
N GLY A 26 -0.43 7.26 20.65
CA GLY A 26 0.39 8.06 19.77
C GLY A 26 1.85 7.94 20.20
N ARG A 27 2.71 7.66 19.22
CA ARG A 27 4.17 7.72 19.31
C ARG A 27 4.60 8.95 20.13
N PRO A 28 5.58 8.86 21.05
CA PRO A 28 5.91 9.97 21.93
C PRO A 28 6.22 11.23 21.13
N ALA A 29 5.59 12.34 21.52
CA ALA A 29 5.85 13.66 20.98
C ALA A 29 7.31 14.02 21.25
N ALA A 30 8.12 14.04 20.20
CA ALA A 30 9.41 14.69 20.25
C ALA A 30 9.17 16.16 20.60
N GLY A 31 9.82 16.61 21.67
CA GLY A 31 9.75 17.98 22.16
C GLY A 31 9.94 19.01 21.07
N GLY A 32 9.29 20.16 21.26
CA GLY A 32 9.12 21.22 20.28
C GLY A 32 10.36 21.51 19.45
N SER A 33 10.22 21.25 18.15
CA SER A 33 10.73 22.16 17.14
C SER A 33 9.50 22.76 16.49
N GLY A 34 9.39 24.09 16.52
CA GLY A 34 8.56 24.85 15.59
C GLY A 34 9.10 24.71 14.17
N GLY A 35 9.13 23.48 13.67
CA GLY A 35 9.48 23.14 12.31
C GLY A 35 8.20 23.15 11.51
N ASN A 36 8.01 24.24 10.76
CA ASN A 36 7.20 24.32 9.56
C ASN A 36 6.22 23.15 9.40
N GLY A 37 4.97 23.35 9.82
CA GLY A 37 3.83 22.61 9.29
C GLY A 37 3.67 22.94 7.80
N GLY A 38 4.69 22.64 7.00
CA GLY A 38 4.51 22.45 5.58
C GLY A 38 3.49 21.36 5.48
N ALA A 39 2.34 21.66 4.89
CA ALA A 39 1.46 20.65 4.38
C ALA A 39 2.36 19.60 3.72
N SER A 40 2.48 18.41 4.33
CA SER A 40 2.82 17.24 3.55
C SER A 40 1.64 17.12 2.61
N ASP A 41 1.82 17.76 1.47
CA ASP A 41 0.88 17.88 0.38
C ASP A 41 0.46 16.45 0.07
N LEU A 42 -0.80 16.10 0.37
CA LEU A 42 -1.36 14.77 0.10
C LEU A 42 -1.58 14.64 -1.42
N VAL A 43 -0.59 15.06 -2.21
CA VAL A 43 -0.56 15.02 -3.65
C VAL A 43 -0.08 13.66 -4.06
N VAL A 44 -0.91 13.03 -4.89
CA VAL A 44 -0.60 11.77 -5.54
C VAL A 44 -0.01 12.09 -6.89
N HIS A 45 1.23 11.66 -7.11
CA HIS A 45 1.89 11.75 -8.41
C HIS A 45 1.49 10.52 -9.26
N ASP A 46 0.36 10.62 -9.96
CA ASP A 46 -0.21 9.51 -10.76
C ASP A 46 0.79 8.92 -11.76
N ASP A 47 1.59 9.77 -12.41
CA ASP A 47 2.57 9.34 -13.40
C ASP A 47 3.74 8.57 -12.76
N GLU A 48 4.18 8.96 -11.57
CA GLU A 48 5.22 8.26 -10.81
C GLU A 48 4.72 6.89 -10.34
N LEU A 49 3.50 6.83 -9.80
CA LEU A 49 2.88 5.55 -9.41
C LEU A 49 2.72 4.63 -10.63
N GLY A 50 2.34 5.18 -11.78
CA GLY A 50 2.19 4.43 -13.02
C GLY A 50 3.52 3.88 -13.53
N LYS A 51 4.58 4.71 -13.51
CA LYS A 51 5.94 4.28 -13.86
C LYS A 51 6.43 3.16 -12.94
N LEU A 52 6.21 3.29 -11.63
CA LEU A 52 6.61 2.28 -10.66
C LEU A 52 5.83 0.97 -10.81
N GLY A 53 4.52 1.05 -11.07
CA GLY A 53 3.70 -0.10 -11.42
C GLY A 53 4.21 -0.84 -12.65
N ASN A 54 4.54 -0.10 -13.73
CA ASN A 54 5.09 -0.69 -14.94
C ASN A 54 6.47 -1.33 -14.72
N MET A 55 7.36 -0.69 -13.95
CA MET A 55 8.64 -1.29 -13.58
C MET A 55 8.47 -2.60 -12.82
N ALA A 56 7.50 -2.68 -11.90
CA ALA A 56 7.20 -3.92 -11.17
C ALA A 56 6.65 -5.00 -12.12
N TYR A 57 5.79 -4.62 -13.07
CA TYR A 57 5.28 -5.52 -14.11
C TYR A 57 6.41 -6.07 -15.00
N ASP A 58 7.29 -5.20 -15.49
CA ASP A 58 8.41 -5.57 -16.35
C ASP A 58 9.37 -6.50 -15.61
N LEU A 59 9.69 -6.18 -14.36
CA LEU A 59 10.54 -7.03 -13.52
C LEU A 59 9.90 -8.40 -13.30
N ARG A 60 8.59 -8.47 -13.03
CA ARG A 60 7.85 -9.75 -12.94
C ARG A 60 8.00 -10.56 -14.23
N HIS A 61 7.88 -9.91 -15.39
CA HIS A 61 8.02 -10.58 -16.68
C HIS A 61 9.44 -11.12 -16.89
N GLN A 62 10.46 -10.30 -16.65
CA GLN A 62 11.87 -10.68 -16.76
C GLN A 62 12.22 -11.84 -15.82
N LEU A 63 11.75 -11.80 -14.57
CA LEU A 63 11.91 -12.93 -13.65
C LEU A 63 11.29 -14.21 -14.21
N GLY A 64 10.12 -14.12 -14.85
CA GLY A 64 9.46 -15.27 -15.48
C GLY A 64 10.22 -15.88 -16.66
N VAL A 65 11.00 -15.08 -17.38
CA VAL A 65 11.76 -15.47 -18.59
C VAL A 65 13.22 -15.77 -18.23
N ASP A 66 13.95 -14.74 -17.83
CA ASP A 66 15.40 -14.79 -17.60
C ASP A 66 15.74 -15.59 -16.34
N GLY A 67 14.91 -15.47 -15.29
CA GLY A 67 15.08 -16.24 -14.07
C GLY A 67 14.97 -17.75 -14.28
N LYS A 68 14.34 -18.20 -15.38
CA LYS A 68 14.19 -19.62 -15.72
C LYS A 68 15.15 -20.10 -16.81
N HIS A 69 16.03 -19.23 -17.31
CA HIS A 69 16.88 -19.51 -18.46
C HIS A 69 17.69 -20.81 -18.30
N ALA A 70 18.35 -21.00 -17.16
CA ALA A 70 19.18 -22.17 -16.90
C ALA A 70 18.40 -23.39 -16.37
N ARG A 71 17.08 -23.26 -16.15
CA ARG A 71 16.30 -24.25 -15.38
C ARG A 71 16.45 -25.67 -15.94
N HIS A 72 16.21 -25.86 -17.23
CA HIS A 72 16.29 -27.18 -17.85
C HIS A 72 17.69 -27.78 -17.74
N ALA A 73 18.72 -27.03 -18.15
CA ALA A 73 20.10 -27.48 -18.13
C ALA A 73 20.59 -27.81 -16.70
N SER A 74 20.17 -27.03 -15.70
CA SER A 74 20.54 -27.29 -14.31
C SER A 74 19.90 -28.56 -13.75
N TYR A 75 18.63 -28.84 -14.02
CA TYR A 75 17.98 -30.09 -13.60
C TYR A 75 18.54 -31.31 -14.36
N GLU A 76 18.85 -31.16 -15.65
CA GLU A 76 19.49 -32.22 -16.44
C GLU A 76 20.88 -32.57 -15.90
N ALA A 77 21.70 -31.55 -15.60
CA ALA A 77 23.00 -31.75 -14.95
C ALA A 77 22.87 -32.37 -13.56
N ALA A 78 21.88 -31.94 -12.76
CA ALA A 78 21.60 -32.51 -11.46
C ALA A 78 21.27 -34.01 -11.55
N GLY A 79 20.41 -34.39 -12.51
CA GLY A 79 20.06 -35.79 -12.78
C GLY A 79 21.26 -36.61 -13.20
N SER A 80 22.04 -36.14 -14.19
CA SER A 80 23.24 -36.85 -14.66
C SER A 80 24.26 -37.07 -13.53
N LEU A 81 24.49 -36.06 -12.68
CA LEU A 81 25.40 -36.19 -11.55
C LEU A 81 24.88 -37.20 -10.52
N ALA A 82 23.57 -37.22 -10.26
CA ALA A 82 22.97 -38.17 -9.34
C ALA A 82 23.03 -39.61 -9.88
N ASP A 83 22.78 -39.81 -11.18
CA ASP A 83 22.86 -41.11 -11.86
C ASP A 83 24.29 -41.67 -11.86
N ASP A 84 25.29 -40.79 -11.95
CA ASP A 84 26.71 -41.13 -11.81
C ASP A 84 27.14 -41.39 -10.34
N GLY A 85 26.22 -41.26 -9.38
CA GLY A 85 26.46 -41.53 -7.96
C GLY A 85 27.09 -40.37 -7.19
N PHE A 86 27.09 -39.16 -7.73
CA PHE A 86 27.60 -37.98 -7.02
C PHE A 86 26.50 -37.33 -6.17
N ASP A 87 26.75 -37.17 -4.86
CA ASP A 87 25.86 -36.46 -3.92
C ASP A 87 25.54 -35.02 -4.36
N MET A 88 26.43 -34.42 -5.16
CA MET A 88 26.25 -33.07 -5.71
C MET A 88 25.02 -32.98 -6.63
N GLY A 89 24.59 -34.07 -7.27
CA GLY A 89 23.39 -34.09 -8.09
C GLY A 89 22.13 -33.77 -7.29
N THR A 90 21.93 -34.44 -6.16
CA THR A 90 20.82 -34.16 -5.22
C THR A 90 20.88 -32.73 -4.70
N ALA A 91 22.06 -32.27 -4.26
CA ALA A 91 22.23 -30.91 -3.76
C ALA A 91 21.92 -29.84 -4.83
N LEU A 92 22.29 -30.08 -6.09
CA LEU A 92 21.97 -29.18 -7.21
C LEU A 92 20.47 -29.16 -7.50
N SER A 93 19.78 -30.31 -7.42
CA SER A 93 18.32 -30.37 -7.57
C SER A 93 17.61 -29.54 -6.49
N GLU A 94 18.00 -29.68 -5.22
CA GLU A 94 17.45 -28.90 -4.10
C GLU A 94 17.70 -27.40 -4.27
N ALA A 95 18.86 -27.02 -4.79
CA ALA A 95 19.17 -25.63 -5.13
C ALA A 95 18.26 -25.10 -6.26
N CYS A 96 17.99 -25.92 -7.28
CA CYS A 96 17.06 -25.55 -8.36
C CYS A 96 15.63 -25.38 -7.85
N ASP A 97 15.15 -26.28 -6.97
CA ASP A 97 13.82 -26.18 -6.36
C ASP A 97 13.68 -24.93 -5.49
N SER A 98 14.72 -24.62 -4.72
CA SER A 98 14.79 -23.41 -3.91
C SER A 98 14.76 -22.17 -4.78
N TRP A 99 15.53 -22.15 -5.87
CA TRP A 99 15.54 -21.06 -6.83
C TRP A 99 14.17 -20.83 -7.48
N ASP A 100 13.52 -21.88 -7.97
CA ASP A 100 12.17 -21.83 -8.54
C ASP A 100 11.16 -21.24 -7.53
N THR A 101 11.27 -21.64 -6.27
CA THR A 101 10.43 -21.11 -5.19
C THR A 101 10.66 -19.62 -4.97
N LYS A 102 11.91 -19.16 -4.89
CA LYS A 102 12.23 -17.73 -4.71
C LYS A 102 11.78 -16.90 -5.90
N LEU A 103 11.97 -17.42 -7.11
CA LEU A 103 11.57 -16.75 -8.34
C LEU A 103 10.05 -16.55 -8.38
N LYS A 104 9.28 -17.57 -7.96
CA LYS A 104 7.83 -17.47 -7.83
C LYS A 104 7.43 -16.43 -6.79
N THR A 105 8.01 -16.49 -5.59
CA THR A 105 7.70 -15.51 -4.52
C THR A 105 7.96 -14.07 -4.97
N LEU A 106 9.09 -13.82 -5.63
CA LEU A 106 9.43 -12.49 -6.11
C LEU A 106 8.49 -12.04 -7.25
N GLY A 107 8.17 -12.94 -8.19
CA GLY A 107 7.21 -12.67 -9.26
C GLY A 107 5.81 -12.34 -8.73
N ASP A 108 5.35 -13.05 -7.69
CA ASP A 108 4.06 -12.79 -7.03
C ASP A 108 4.08 -11.42 -6.31
N ALA A 109 5.16 -11.10 -5.61
CA ALA A 109 5.33 -9.81 -4.94
C ALA A 109 5.35 -8.65 -5.95
N CYS A 110 6.09 -8.77 -7.05
CA CYS A 110 6.10 -7.77 -8.13
C CYS A 110 4.70 -7.60 -8.75
N GLY A 111 3.97 -8.70 -8.94
CA GLY A 111 2.58 -8.65 -9.41
C GLY A 111 1.65 -7.94 -8.43
N GLN A 112 1.78 -8.20 -7.12
CA GLN A 112 1.02 -7.51 -6.09
C GLN A 112 1.32 -6.01 -6.05
N ILE A 113 2.60 -5.62 -6.15
CA ILE A 113 3.01 -4.21 -6.20
C ILE A 113 2.40 -3.52 -7.42
N SER A 114 2.54 -4.10 -8.61
CA SER A 114 1.95 -3.55 -9.85
C SER A 114 0.45 -3.34 -9.70
N ASN A 115 -0.28 -4.38 -9.28
CA ASN A 115 -1.73 -4.30 -9.12
C ASN A 115 -2.15 -3.29 -8.05
N HIS A 116 -1.41 -3.20 -6.95
CA HIS A 116 -1.72 -2.25 -5.88
C HIS A 116 -1.53 -0.81 -6.35
N LEU A 117 -0.46 -0.52 -7.09
CA LEU A 117 -0.21 0.83 -7.60
C LEU A 117 -1.25 1.24 -8.65
N ASP A 118 -1.63 0.32 -9.55
CA ASP A 118 -2.72 0.55 -10.51
C ASP A 118 -4.05 0.83 -9.80
N TYR A 119 -4.34 0.07 -8.73
CA TYR A 119 -5.51 0.32 -7.89
C TYR A 119 -5.47 1.69 -7.21
N SER A 120 -4.35 2.04 -6.58
CA SER A 120 -4.17 3.34 -5.91
C SER A 120 -4.42 4.50 -6.88
N ARG A 121 -3.87 4.43 -8.09
CA ARG A 121 -4.11 5.42 -9.14
C ARG A 121 -5.59 5.56 -9.49
N GLY A 122 -6.25 4.44 -9.77
CA GLY A 122 -7.68 4.43 -10.10
C GLY A 122 -8.56 4.95 -8.96
N ALA A 123 -8.22 4.63 -7.72
CA ALA A 123 -8.93 5.12 -6.53
C ALA A 123 -8.80 6.65 -6.39
N HIS A 124 -7.58 7.18 -6.53
CA HIS A 124 -7.35 8.62 -6.44
C HIS A 124 -8.01 9.41 -7.58
N ALA A 125 -7.97 8.90 -8.81
CA ALA A 125 -8.69 9.52 -9.94
C ALA A 125 -10.20 9.60 -9.67
N LYS A 126 -10.79 8.52 -9.13
CA LYS A 126 -12.21 8.49 -8.76
C LYS A 126 -12.55 9.46 -7.63
N ASP A 127 -11.66 9.61 -6.65
CA ASP A 127 -11.84 10.57 -5.57
C ASP A 127 -11.78 12.02 -6.09
N GLU A 128 -10.86 12.31 -7.02
CA GLU A 128 -10.76 13.63 -7.65
C GLU A 128 -12.02 14.00 -8.45
N ASP A 129 -12.55 13.06 -9.23
CA ASP A 129 -13.82 13.22 -9.96
C ASP A 129 -14.98 13.52 -8.99
N ARG A 130 -15.02 12.81 -7.86
CA ARG A 130 -16.05 13.00 -6.82
C ARG A 130 -15.94 14.38 -6.18
N ILE A 131 -14.73 14.80 -5.82
CA ILE A 131 -14.48 16.11 -5.20
C ILE A 131 -14.85 17.23 -6.18
N THR A 132 -14.39 17.15 -7.43
CA THR A 132 -14.69 18.13 -8.47
C THR A 132 -16.20 18.27 -8.72
N SER A 133 -16.92 17.14 -8.76
CA SER A 133 -18.39 17.12 -8.91
C SER A 133 -19.11 17.77 -7.73
N GLN A 134 -18.68 17.49 -6.49
CA GLN A 134 -19.25 18.09 -5.28
C GLN A 134 -18.99 19.60 -5.23
N MET A 135 -17.77 20.04 -5.54
CA MET A 135 -17.40 21.47 -5.57
C MET A 135 -18.19 22.23 -6.64
N SER A 136 -18.37 21.64 -7.83
CA SER A 136 -19.19 22.23 -8.90
C SER A 136 -20.65 22.37 -8.49
N SER A 137 -21.17 21.41 -7.72
CA SER A 137 -22.54 21.45 -7.21
C SER A 137 -22.73 22.55 -6.16
N ILE A 138 -21.76 22.73 -5.26
CA ILE A 138 -21.75 23.81 -4.26
C ILE A 138 -21.68 25.18 -4.95
N ALA A 139 -20.84 25.33 -5.97
CA ALA A 139 -20.73 26.59 -6.73
C ALA A 139 -22.06 26.99 -7.38
N LYS A 140 -22.80 26.02 -7.95
CA LYS A 140 -24.14 26.26 -8.49
C LYS A 140 -25.17 26.67 -7.43
N LEU A 141 -25.10 26.06 -6.24
CA LEU A 141 -25.98 26.44 -5.13
C LEU A 141 -25.72 27.89 -4.65
N ASP A 142 -24.45 28.29 -4.56
CA ASP A 142 -24.08 29.67 -4.22
C ASP A 142 -24.56 30.69 -5.26
N GLU A 143 -24.48 30.34 -6.55
CA GLU A 143 -25.04 31.15 -7.63
C GLU A 143 -26.56 31.34 -7.46
N TYR A 144 -27.31 30.26 -7.24
CA TYR A 144 -28.76 30.37 -7.03
C TYR A 144 -29.13 31.18 -5.78
N LEU A 145 -28.37 31.05 -4.68
CA LEU A 145 -28.62 31.84 -3.46
C LEU A 145 -28.37 33.35 -3.66
N LYS A 146 -27.47 33.72 -4.58
CA LYS A 146 -27.18 35.13 -4.90
C LYS A 146 -28.26 35.78 -5.76
N TYR A 147 -28.97 35.01 -6.58
CA TYR A 147 -30.05 35.50 -7.44
C TYR A 147 -31.41 35.59 -6.73
N ASP A 148 -31.54 35.06 -5.51
CA ASP A 148 -32.78 35.06 -4.71
C ASP A 148 -32.85 36.24 -3.70
N LYS A 149 -32.11 37.32 -3.95
CA LYS A 149 -32.18 38.62 -3.26
C LYS A 149 -32.51 39.73 -4.24
#